data_AF-A0A2G8TK88-F1
#
_entry.id   AF-A0A2G8TK88-F1
#
_cell.length_a   1.000
_cell.length_b   1.000
_cell.length_c   1.000
_cell.angle_alpha   90.00
_cell.angle_beta   90.00
_cell.angle_gamma   90.00
#
_symmetry.space_group_name_H-M   'P 1'
#
loop_
_entity.id
_entity.type
_entity.pdbx_description
1 polymer ?
#
loop_
_entity_poly.entity_id
_entity_poly.type
_entity_poly.pdbx_seq_one_letter_code
_entity_poly.pdbx_strand_id
1 'polypeptide(L)'
;MTDASGQTSYTYDGFGRLLSKAQSVGAGASAKIFATAYTYGTTGSSVGNVTSMTYPSGNRIDYTYGADGRVQSLVLTAPGASPVKILGDIRYLPFGTVRGWTWGNSSTASPNIYEREYDLDGRVISYPLGHPASGGTVRSLSYDSAGRIRATKHTGAAGAALLDQRYDYEGLDRLIAFDSANTMQRFQYDANGNRTRATFGATTYLNTINGASNRLTSTTGPAPAKQNSYDATGNLVNDGTILYKYGIDGRLSGVVRGGITTGYRYNGVGQRVAKTVTAGVAVHYAYEESGRLLGEYDAAGKTTQETVYLGDLPVAVLKPSDANAGTTRLATVGIHYAYADHLSAPRVLTRAVDNKMVWRWDSADPFGLNQPDENPARLSAFNYNPRFPGQVFDKEANNHYNYFRDYDPQTGRYVQSDPIGLGGGLNTYGYVGGNPVNWADPFGLAPGDRYKTADAAGIQAIRDINPTSIARNQEFAGRVYRSKDGSFSYTPPIPGKRASADFGSCPPGTENAGQYHTHGADSNGRNHDYVFSNPDMEWSEKENVPSYLGVPNGVIGKYTPVKGGAHRSGSAFPIGSGAK
;
A
#
# COMPACT_ATOMS: atom_id res chain seq x y z
N MET A 1 -17.44 12.49 11.59
CA MET A 1 -18.09 11.34 10.93
C MET A 1 -18.57 10.38 11.99
N THR A 2 -19.82 9.94 11.94
CA THR A 2 -20.37 8.90 12.83
C THR A 2 -20.90 7.77 11.97
N ASP A 3 -20.56 6.53 12.31
CA ASP A 3 -20.91 5.33 11.57
C ASP A 3 -21.11 4.14 12.51
N ALA A 4 -21.40 2.96 11.95
CA ALA A 4 -21.69 1.76 12.74
C ALA A 4 -20.49 1.25 13.58
N SER A 5 -19.26 1.67 13.28
CA SER A 5 -18.08 1.31 14.06
C SER A 5 -17.82 2.25 15.23
N GLY A 6 -18.31 3.49 15.16
CA GLY A 6 -18.12 4.52 16.18
C GLY A 6 -18.06 5.92 15.56
N GLN A 7 -17.05 6.72 15.93
CA GLN A 7 -16.93 8.11 15.50
C GLN A 7 -15.50 8.42 15.05
N THR A 8 -15.35 9.09 13.92
CA THR A 8 -14.07 9.67 13.48
C THR A 8 -14.20 11.19 13.48
N SER A 9 -13.29 11.86 14.18
CA SER A 9 -13.22 13.32 14.28
C SER A 9 -11.88 13.82 13.76
N TYR A 10 -11.89 15.04 13.23
CA TYR A 10 -10.75 15.67 12.61
C TYR A 10 -10.59 17.08 13.17
N THR A 11 -9.36 17.51 13.36
CA THR A 11 -9.03 18.92 13.65
C THR A 11 -8.06 19.44 12.61
N TYR A 12 -8.17 20.73 12.30
CA TYR A 12 -7.38 21.39 11.26
C TYR A 12 -6.83 22.72 11.79
N ASP A 13 -5.73 23.17 11.21
CA ASP A 13 -5.22 24.51 11.45
C ASP A 13 -5.91 25.57 10.56
N GLY A 14 -5.51 26.84 10.70
CA GLY A 14 -6.04 27.95 9.90
C GLY A 14 -5.74 27.86 8.40
N PHE A 15 -4.87 26.94 7.97
CA PHE A 15 -4.56 26.67 6.56
C PHE A 15 -5.31 25.43 6.04
N GLY A 16 -6.15 24.81 6.85
CA GLY A 16 -6.90 23.60 6.48
C GLY A 16 -6.06 22.32 6.51
N ARG A 17 -4.85 22.36 7.08
CA ARG A 17 -3.99 21.17 7.21
C ARG A 17 -4.44 20.34 8.41
N LEU A 18 -4.41 19.02 8.27
CA LEU A 18 -4.87 18.09 9.31
C LEU A 18 -3.94 18.13 10.53
N LEU A 19 -4.47 18.53 11.70
CA LEU A 19 -3.76 18.52 12.98
C LEU A 19 -3.98 17.22 13.75
N SER A 20 -5.18 16.65 13.71
CA SER A 20 -5.43 15.35 14.33
C SER A 20 -6.61 14.61 13.72
N LYS A 21 -6.52 13.28 13.76
CA LYS A 21 -7.59 12.33 13.48
C LYS A 21 -7.80 11.50 14.75
N ALA A 22 -8.99 11.55 15.33
CA ALA A 22 -9.34 10.69 16.46
C ALA A 22 -10.49 9.77 16.08
N GLN A 23 -10.21 8.47 16.10
CA GLN A 23 -11.16 7.41 15.83
C GLN A 23 -11.58 6.72 17.13
N SER A 24 -12.87 6.78 17.44
CA SER A 24 -13.52 6.02 18.47
C SER A 24 -14.14 4.76 17.90
N VAL A 25 -13.87 3.61 18.51
CA VAL A 25 -14.44 2.31 18.15
C VAL A 25 -15.29 1.79 19.31
N GLY A 26 -16.57 1.52 19.04
CA GLY A 26 -17.58 1.19 20.06
C GLY A 26 -18.39 2.42 20.50
N ALA A 27 -19.12 2.29 21.60
CA ALA A 27 -20.02 3.33 22.13
C ALA A 27 -19.90 3.48 23.64
N GLY A 28 -20.27 4.67 24.15
CA GLY A 28 -20.29 4.98 25.57
C GLY A 28 -18.91 4.93 26.23
N ALA A 29 -18.87 4.69 27.54
CA ALA A 29 -17.64 4.67 28.35
C ALA A 29 -16.66 3.54 27.98
N SER A 30 -17.11 2.52 27.23
CA SER A 30 -16.28 1.40 26.81
C SER A 30 -15.58 1.62 25.46
N ALA A 31 -15.88 2.72 24.77
CA ALA A 31 -15.29 3.02 23.48
C ALA A 31 -13.77 3.23 23.58
N LYS A 32 -13.03 2.71 22.60
CA LYS A 32 -11.58 2.88 22.51
C LYS A 32 -11.25 3.97 21.51
N ILE A 33 -10.41 4.92 21.91
CA ILE A 33 -10.04 6.08 21.11
C ILE A 33 -8.61 5.91 20.62
N PHE A 34 -8.43 5.98 19.31
CA PHE A 34 -7.14 5.95 18.65
C PHE A 34 -6.93 7.28 17.96
N ALA A 35 -5.98 8.08 18.47
CA ALA A 35 -5.71 9.42 17.97
C ALA A 35 -4.34 9.47 17.29
N THR A 36 -4.33 10.00 16.07
CA THR A 36 -3.11 10.37 15.35
C THR A 36 -3.06 11.89 15.29
N ALA A 37 -1.90 12.48 15.59
CA ALA A 37 -1.71 13.92 15.56
C ALA A 37 -0.51 14.30 14.71
N TYR A 38 -0.56 15.49 14.12
CA TYR A 38 0.46 16.02 13.22
C TYR A 38 0.86 17.43 13.65
N THR A 39 2.14 17.74 13.51
CA THR A 39 2.64 19.12 13.61
C THR A 39 3.26 19.53 12.28
N TYR A 40 3.23 20.81 11.98
CA TYR A 40 3.79 21.35 10.74
C TYR A 40 4.85 22.40 11.02
N GLY A 41 5.87 22.41 10.17
CA GLY A 41 6.93 23.40 10.23
C GLY A 41 6.44 24.78 9.82
N THR A 42 7.00 25.80 10.47
CA THR A 42 6.71 27.22 10.24
C THR A 42 7.96 28.02 9.86
N THR A 43 9.14 27.38 9.81
CA THR A 43 10.41 28.03 9.53
C THR A 43 11.32 27.16 8.64
N GLY A 44 12.18 27.82 7.86
CA GLY A 44 13.18 27.17 7.01
C GLY A 44 12.59 26.15 6.04
N SER A 45 13.32 25.06 5.79
CA SER A 45 12.91 24.00 4.86
C SER A 45 11.72 23.15 5.31
N SER A 46 11.22 23.36 6.52
CA SER A 46 10.08 22.62 7.06
C SER A 46 8.74 23.32 6.86
N VAL A 47 8.74 24.56 6.36
CA VAL A 47 7.51 25.34 6.14
C VAL A 47 6.51 24.54 5.31
N GLY A 48 5.31 24.36 5.85
CA GLY A 48 4.24 23.65 5.14
C GLY A 48 4.29 22.12 5.30
N ASN A 49 5.43 21.56 5.66
CA ASN A 49 5.65 20.12 5.76
C ASN A 49 5.34 19.59 7.16
N VAL A 50 4.95 18.31 7.26
CA VAL A 50 4.73 17.62 8.53
C VAL A 50 6.06 17.44 9.25
N THR A 51 6.22 18.06 10.42
CA THR A 51 7.43 17.95 11.25
C THR A 51 7.34 16.86 12.30
N SER A 52 6.13 16.43 12.67
CA SER A 52 5.99 15.22 13.49
C SER A 52 4.64 14.54 13.30
N MET A 53 4.62 13.25 13.60
CA MET A 53 3.43 12.42 13.66
C MET A 53 3.42 11.66 14.99
N THR A 54 2.37 11.86 15.78
CA THR A 54 2.12 11.12 17.03
C THR A 54 1.12 10.01 16.76
N TYR A 55 1.49 8.79 17.10
CA TYR A 55 0.70 7.58 16.95
C TYR A 55 -0.25 7.40 18.14
N PRO A 56 -1.30 6.55 18.03
CA PRO A 56 -2.24 6.32 19.14
C PRO A 56 -1.61 5.80 20.43
N SER A 57 -0.45 5.14 20.38
CA SER A 57 0.32 4.77 21.57
C SER A 57 0.94 5.96 22.32
N GLY A 58 0.98 7.15 21.71
CA GLY A 58 1.76 8.30 22.14
C GLY A 58 3.20 8.32 21.62
N ASN A 59 3.64 7.29 20.88
CA ASN A 59 4.91 7.32 20.17
C ASN A 59 4.90 8.46 19.15
N ARG A 60 5.90 9.34 19.19
CA ARG A 60 6.04 10.46 18.27
C ARG A 60 7.23 10.24 17.34
N ILE A 61 7.00 10.36 16.04
CA ILE A 61 8.04 10.39 15.01
C ILE A 61 8.25 11.83 14.57
N ASP A 62 9.45 12.35 14.79
CA ASP A 62 9.90 13.66 14.34
C ASP A 62 10.65 13.55 13.01
N TYR A 63 10.31 14.44 12.08
CA TYR A 63 10.92 14.55 10.75
C TYR A 63 11.79 15.80 10.68
N THR A 64 13.02 15.64 10.20
CA THR A 64 13.87 16.77 9.82
C THR A 64 13.92 16.90 8.30
N TYR A 65 14.21 18.10 7.82
CA TYR A 65 14.19 18.42 6.39
C TYR A 65 15.52 19.01 5.94
N GLY A 66 15.96 18.60 4.75
CA GLY A 66 17.11 19.17 4.05
C GLY A 66 16.80 20.53 3.44
N ALA A 67 17.83 21.20 2.91
CA ALA A 67 17.67 22.47 2.18
C ALA A 67 16.74 22.34 0.95
N ASP A 68 16.59 21.13 0.42
CA ASP A 68 15.71 20.77 -0.69
C ASP A 68 14.26 20.47 -0.27
N GLY A 69 13.92 20.63 1.02
CA GLY A 69 12.57 20.38 1.54
C GLY A 69 12.19 18.91 1.62
N ARG A 70 13.14 17.97 1.48
CA ARG A 70 12.91 16.52 1.63
C ARG A 70 13.35 16.02 3.00
N VAL A 71 12.71 14.95 3.47
CA VAL A 71 12.96 14.38 4.79
C VAL A 71 14.40 13.83 4.88
N GLN A 72 15.17 14.23 5.89
CA GLN A 72 16.55 13.79 6.10
C GLN A 72 16.74 12.80 7.24
N SER A 73 15.88 12.83 8.26
CA SER A 73 15.94 11.89 9.38
C SER A 73 14.58 11.66 10.02
N LEU A 74 14.41 10.48 10.62
CA LEU A 74 13.28 10.14 11.49
C LEU A 74 13.79 9.85 12.90
N VAL A 75 13.19 10.48 13.91
CA VAL A 75 13.52 10.29 15.33
C VAL A 75 12.26 9.89 16.09
N LEU A 76 12.35 8.80 16.86
CA LEU A 76 11.29 8.32 17.75
C LEU A 76 11.46 8.93 19.13
N THR A 77 10.38 9.50 19.66
CA THR A 77 10.25 9.89 21.06
C THR A 77 9.04 9.16 21.64
N ALA A 78 9.28 8.14 22.46
CA ALA A 78 8.22 7.45 23.18
C ALA A 78 7.81 8.24 24.45
N PRO A 79 6.58 8.08 24.97
CA PRO A 79 6.14 8.78 26.17
C PRO A 79 7.09 8.57 27.36
N GLY A 80 7.61 9.67 27.92
CA GLY A 80 8.54 9.63 29.05
C GLY A 80 9.95 9.09 28.75
N ALA A 81 10.29 8.88 27.47
CA ALA A 81 11.60 8.39 27.04
C ALA A 81 12.39 9.45 26.27
N SER A 82 13.71 9.31 26.27
CA SER A 82 14.60 10.13 25.44
C SER A 82 14.43 9.81 23.94
N PRO A 83 14.63 10.80 23.05
CA PRO A 83 14.57 10.59 21.61
C PRO A 83 15.63 9.58 21.12
N VAL A 84 15.25 8.71 20.20
CA VAL A 84 16.12 7.71 19.55
C VAL A 84 15.98 7.82 18.04
N LYS A 85 17.10 7.91 17.32
CA LYS A 85 17.10 7.96 15.85
C LYS A 85 16.60 6.61 15.29
N ILE A 86 15.68 6.65 14.32
CA ILE A 86 15.29 5.48 13.51
C ILE A 86 16.04 5.51 12.18
N LEU A 87 16.03 6.65 11.49
CA LEU A 87 16.73 6.86 10.22
C LEU A 87 17.58 8.13 10.28
N GLY A 88 18.75 8.07 9.66
CA GLY A 88 19.59 9.23 9.34
C GLY A 88 20.01 9.22 7.87
N ASP A 89 20.63 10.32 7.44
CA ASP A 89 21.27 10.44 6.12
C ASP A 89 20.39 9.93 4.97
N ILE A 90 19.11 10.30 4.98
CA ILE A 90 18.19 9.88 3.92
C ILE A 90 18.62 10.56 2.63
N ARG A 91 18.94 9.73 1.64
CA ARG A 91 19.44 10.10 0.31
C ARG A 91 18.36 9.79 -0.71
N TYR A 92 18.27 10.65 -1.71
CA TYR A 92 17.30 10.56 -2.79
C TYR A 92 18.00 10.52 -4.14
N LEU A 93 17.30 10.02 -5.16
CA LEU A 93 17.70 10.30 -6.53
C LEU A 93 17.51 11.81 -6.83
N PRO A 94 18.27 12.39 -7.78
CA PRO A 94 18.16 13.81 -8.12
C PRO A 94 16.73 14.28 -8.41
N PHE A 95 15.91 13.42 -9.06
CA PHE A 95 14.52 13.70 -9.43
C PHE A 95 13.58 12.57 -9.05
N GLY A 96 13.82 11.87 -7.93
CA GLY A 96 13.09 10.63 -7.68
C GLY A 96 12.97 10.21 -6.22
N THR A 97 12.55 8.96 -6.09
CA THR A 97 12.30 8.26 -4.83
C THR A 97 13.54 8.17 -3.94
N VAL A 98 13.33 7.69 -2.72
CA VAL A 98 14.37 7.40 -1.75
C VAL A 98 15.38 6.41 -2.35
N ARG A 99 16.65 6.82 -2.34
CA ARG A 99 17.77 5.98 -2.74
C ARG A 99 18.30 5.17 -1.57
N GLY A 100 18.37 5.74 -0.37
CA GLY A 100 18.89 5.01 0.78
C GLY A 100 18.95 5.84 2.06
N TRP A 101 19.39 5.24 3.14
CA TRP A 101 19.53 5.86 4.46
C TRP A 101 20.50 5.08 5.34
N THR A 102 20.90 5.69 6.46
CA THR A 102 21.55 4.99 7.57
C THR A 102 20.51 4.63 8.62
N TRP A 103 20.54 3.40 9.11
CA TRP A 103 19.68 2.99 10.21
C TRP A 103 20.15 3.62 11.52
N GLY A 104 19.25 3.80 12.49
CA GLY A 104 19.52 4.46 13.76
C GLY A 104 20.59 3.80 14.63
N ASN A 105 20.87 2.51 14.40
CA ASN A 105 21.93 1.76 15.08
C ASN A 105 23.23 1.68 14.26
N SER A 106 23.29 2.36 13.11
CA SER A 106 24.49 2.41 12.28
C SER A 106 25.61 3.14 13.02
N SER A 107 26.82 2.60 12.96
CA SER A 107 28.03 3.21 13.52
C SER A 107 29.20 3.00 12.57
N THR A 108 30.30 3.73 12.77
CA THR A 108 31.53 3.52 11.98
C THR A 108 32.07 2.09 12.11
N ALA A 109 31.95 1.48 13.28
CA ALA A 109 32.42 0.12 13.55
C ALA A 109 31.48 -0.98 13.02
N SER A 110 30.19 -0.68 12.91
CA SER A 110 29.18 -1.58 12.34
C SER A 110 28.19 -0.78 11.51
N PRO A 111 28.53 -0.48 10.24
CA PRO A 111 27.66 0.29 9.37
C PRO A 111 26.39 -0.50 9.06
N ASN A 112 25.24 0.12 9.27
CA ASN A 112 23.95 -0.42 8.89
C ASN A 112 23.28 0.53 7.91
N ILE A 113 23.37 0.21 6.61
CA ILE A 113 23.00 1.09 5.51
C ILE A 113 21.96 0.37 4.65
N TYR A 114 20.88 1.08 4.32
CA TYR A 114 19.95 0.66 3.28
C TYR A 114 20.21 1.47 2.02
N GLU A 115 20.37 0.80 0.87
CA GLU A 115 20.50 1.47 -0.42
C GLU A 115 19.81 0.66 -1.52
N ARG A 116 18.98 1.35 -2.31
CA ARG A 116 18.41 0.88 -3.56
C ARG A 116 19.27 1.36 -4.71
N GLU A 117 19.54 0.44 -5.63
CA GLU A 117 20.14 0.76 -6.91
C GLU A 117 19.05 0.79 -7.99
N TYR A 118 19.27 1.63 -9.00
CA TYR A 118 18.33 1.85 -10.09
C TYR A 118 19.06 1.76 -11.42
N ASP A 119 18.38 1.29 -12.45
CA ASP A 119 18.86 1.44 -13.82
C ASP A 119 18.59 2.84 -14.38
N LEU A 120 18.99 3.08 -15.64
CA LEU A 120 18.80 4.36 -16.31
C LEU A 120 17.33 4.69 -16.60
N ASP A 121 16.44 3.70 -16.54
CA ASP A 121 15.00 3.87 -16.69
C ASP A 121 14.31 4.16 -15.33
N GLY A 122 15.09 4.26 -14.24
CA GLY A 122 14.59 4.53 -12.90
C GLY A 122 13.92 3.31 -12.23
N ARG A 123 14.12 2.10 -12.76
CA ARG A 123 13.61 0.86 -12.14
C ARG A 123 14.58 0.35 -11.10
N VAL A 124 14.06 -0.19 -10.00
CA VAL A 124 14.88 -0.77 -8.93
C VAL A 124 15.60 -2.01 -9.45
N ILE A 125 16.93 -2.07 -9.35
CA ILE A 125 17.73 -3.24 -9.77
C ILE A 125 18.41 -3.94 -8.60
N SER A 126 18.49 -3.33 -7.42
CA SER A 126 19.11 -3.96 -6.25
C SER A 126 18.65 -3.34 -4.94
N TYR A 127 18.54 -4.13 -3.87
CA TYR A 127 18.33 -3.66 -2.49
C TYR A 127 18.70 -4.71 -1.43
N PRO A 128 19.08 -4.30 -0.20
CA PRO A 128 19.36 -5.23 0.89
C PRO A 128 18.08 -5.73 1.57
N LEU A 129 18.15 -6.96 2.10
CA LEU A 129 17.15 -7.63 2.92
C LEU A 129 17.80 -8.16 4.20
N GLY A 130 17.85 -7.30 5.23
CA GLY A 130 18.47 -7.58 6.53
C GLY A 130 19.91 -7.06 6.66
N HIS A 131 20.44 -7.14 7.88
CA HIS A 131 21.81 -6.71 8.20
C HIS A 131 22.85 -7.75 7.75
N PRO A 132 23.94 -7.37 7.05
CA PRO A 132 24.93 -8.32 6.52
C PRO A 132 25.54 -9.25 7.57
N ALA A 133 25.91 -8.70 8.75
CA ALA A 133 26.49 -9.50 9.84
C ALA A 133 25.48 -10.41 10.57
N SER A 134 24.20 -10.35 10.19
CA SER A 134 23.11 -11.10 10.84
C SER A 134 22.30 -11.92 9.83
N GLY A 135 22.98 -12.38 8.77
CA GLY A 135 22.38 -13.24 7.74
C GLY A 135 21.56 -12.48 6.70
N GLY A 136 21.72 -11.16 6.60
CA GLY A 136 21.11 -10.35 5.55
C GLY A 136 21.65 -10.69 4.17
N THR A 137 20.81 -10.47 3.15
CA THR A 137 21.17 -10.67 1.74
C THR A 137 21.00 -9.38 0.95
N VAL A 138 21.57 -9.33 -0.26
CA VAL A 138 21.27 -8.31 -1.27
C VAL A 138 20.54 -8.98 -2.41
N ARG A 139 19.36 -8.45 -2.76
CA ARG A 139 18.52 -8.96 -3.85
C ARG A 139 18.66 -8.06 -5.07
N SER A 140 19.08 -8.63 -6.18
CA SER A 140 19.19 -7.95 -7.48
C SER A 140 18.10 -8.42 -8.44
N LEU A 141 17.54 -7.50 -9.22
CA LEU A 141 16.41 -7.71 -10.12
C LEU A 141 16.88 -7.62 -11.56
N SER A 142 16.31 -8.48 -12.41
CA SER A 142 16.51 -8.43 -13.86
C SER A 142 15.17 -8.35 -14.56
N TYR A 143 15.12 -7.56 -15.62
CA TYR A 143 13.91 -7.27 -16.37
C TYR A 143 13.98 -7.92 -17.76
N ASP A 144 12.83 -8.32 -18.29
CA ASP A 144 12.69 -8.64 -19.71
C ASP A 144 12.49 -7.38 -20.57
N SER A 145 12.36 -7.54 -21.89
CA SER A 145 12.17 -6.43 -22.82
C SER A 145 10.84 -5.69 -22.66
N ALA A 146 9.87 -6.26 -21.95
CA ALA A 146 8.60 -5.61 -21.62
C ALA A 146 8.67 -4.87 -20.27
N GLY A 147 9.82 -4.90 -19.59
CA GLY A 147 10.02 -4.25 -18.29
C GLY A 147 9.46 -5.04 -17.11
N ARG A 148 9.14 -6.33 -17.30
CA ARG A 148 8.70 -7.21 -16.21
C ARG A 148 9.89 -7.86 -15.53
N ILE A 149 9.83 -8.05 -14.22
CA ILE A 149 10.87 -8.75 -13.47
C ILE A 149 10.91 -10.22 -13.91
N ARG A 150 11.98 -10.63 -14.58
CA ARG A 150 12.18 -12.01 -15.05
C ARG A 150 12.93 -12.87 -14.05
N ALA A 151 13.80 -12.29 -13.24
CA ALA A 151 14.47 -13.03 -12.18
C ALA A 151 14.96 -12.11 -11.06
N THR A 152 15.07 -12.68 -9.86
CA THR A 152 15.82 -12.10 -8.75
C THR A 152 16.96 -13.01 -8.32
N LYS A 153 18.13 -12.42 -8.08
CA LYS A 153 19.30 -13.13 -7.52
C LYS A 153 19.66 -12.59 -6.14
N HIS A 154 20.18 -13.45 -5.28
CA HIS A 154 20.55 -13.09 -3.92
C HIS A 154 22.03 -13.36 -3.65
N THR A 155 22.71 -12.36 -3.07
CA THR A 155 24.10 -12.46 -2.62
C THR A 155 24.22 -12.06 -1.14
N GLY A 156 25.42 -12.21 -0.55
CA GLY A 156 25.66 -11.89 0.85
C GLY A 156 25.80 -13.15 1.71
N ALA A 157 24.85 -13.40 2.61
CA ALA A 157 24.90 -14.51 3.55
C ALA A 157 25.06 -15.90 2.88
N ALA A 158 25.62 -16.86 3.63
CA ALA A 158 25.72 -18.25 3.17
C ALA A 158 24.34 -18.81 2.82
N GLY A 159 24.23 -19.45 1.65
CA GLY A 159 22.96 -19.98 1.14
C GLY A 159 22.04 -18.94 0.48
N ALA A 160 22.47 -17.69 0.31
CA ALA A 160 21.66 -16.65 -0.35
C ALA A 160 21.10 -17.11 -1.71
N ALA A 161 21.90 -17.80 -2.54
CA ALA A 161 21.46 -18.29 -3.84
C ALA A 161 20.27 -19.28 -3.79
N LEU A 162 19.96 -19.88 -2.64
CA LEU A 162 18.75 -20.70 -2.47
C LEU A 162 17.46 -19.88 -2.52
N LEU A 163 17.57 -18.55 -2.38
CA LEU A 163 16.46 -17.61 -2.49
C LEU A 163 16.27 -17.12 -3.92
N ASP A 164 17.12 -17.47 -4.88
CA ASP A 164 16.98 -17.03 -6.28
C ASP A 164 15.61 -17.43 -6.83
N GLN A 165 15.00 -16.51 -7.58
CA GLN A 165 13.66 -16.68 -8.14
C GLN A 165 13.66 -16.33 -9.64
N ARG A 166 12.88 -17.07 -10.44
CA ARG A 166 12.66 -16.83 -11.87
C ARG A 166 11.17 -16.82 -12.18
N TYR A 167 10.79 -15.99 -13.14
CA TYR A 167 9.41 -15.75 -13.52
C TYR A 167 9.27 -15.75 -15.04
N ASP A 168 8.24 -16.42 -15.55
CA ASP A 168 7.83 -16.32 -16.95
C ASP A 168 6.38 -15.84 -17.04
N TYR A 169 6.09 -15.14 -18.13
CA TYR A 169 4.83 -14.45 -18.37
C TYR A 169 4.25 -14.81 -19.74
N GLU A 170 2.94 -14.71 -19.88
CA GLU A 170 2.25 -14.77 -21.17
C GLU A 170 1.76 -13.37 -21.62
N GLY A 171 0.93 -13.34 -22.67
CA GLY A 171 0.30 -12.10 -23.15
C GLY A 171 -0.51 -11.39 -22.05
N LEU A 172 -0.54 -10.05 -22.12
CA LEU A 172 -1.06 -9.17 -21.04
C LEU A 172 -0.29 -9.29 -19.72
N ASP A 173 1.00 -9.65 -19.79
CA ASP A 173 1.94 -9.66 -18.65
C ASP A 173 1.56 -10.58 -17.50
N ARG A 174 0.70 -11.58 -17.73
CA ARG A 174 0.23 -12.49 -16.68
C ARG A 174 1.29 -13.53 -16.33
N LEU A 175 1.48 -13.80 -15.05
CA LEU A 175 2.49 -14.74 -14.56
C LEU A 175 2.07 -16.19 -14.81
N ILE A 176 2.86 -16.96 -15.56
CA ILE A 176 2.61 -18.37 -15.88
C ILE A 176 3.61 -19.34 -15.24
N ALA A 177 4.78 -18.86 -14.82
CA ALA A 177 5.76 -19.69 -14.14
C ALA A 177 6.47 -18.94 -13.02
N PHE A 178 6.75 -19.67 -11.94
CA PHE A 178 7.63 -19.26 -10.87
C PHE A 178 8.53 -20.43 -10.48
N ASP A 179 9.83 -20.18 -10.44
CA ASP A 179 10.82 -21.15 -9.97
C ASP A 179 11.70 -20.52 -8.90
N SER A 180 11.95 -21.27 -7.83
CA SER A 180 13.02 -21.03 -6.86
C SER A 180 13.85 -22.30 -6.67
N ALA A 181 14.86 -22.27 -5.80
CA ALA A 181 15.70 -23.45 -5.55
C ALA A 181 14.90 -24.70 -5.12
N ASN A 182 13.78 -24.51 -4.41
CA ASN A 182 12.99 -25.60 -3.83
C ASN A 182 11.52 -25.57 -4.24
N THR A 183 11.12 -24.68 -5.15
CA THR A 183 9.71 -24.49 -5.50
C THR A 183 9.56 -24.29 -7.00
N MET A 184 8.63 -25.02 -7.58
CA MET A 184 8.23 -24.89 -8.98
C MET A 184 6.72 -24.70 -9.00
N GLN A 185 6.26 -23.60 -9.59
CA GLN A 185 4.85 -23.27 -9.75
C GLN A 185 4.54 -22.92 -11.21
N ARG A 186 3.45 -23.46 -11.74
CA ARG A 186 2.94 -23.12 -13.07
C ARG A 186 1.47 -22.74 -13.01
N PHE A 187 1.06 -21.78 -13.81
CA PHE A 187 -0.29 -21.25 -13.83
C PHE A 187 -0.84 -21.26 -15.25
N GLN A 188 -2.11 -21.59 -15.38
CA GLN A 188 -2.84 -21.51 -16.65
C GLN A 188 -4.10 -20.68 -16.45
N TYR A 189 -4.43 -19.89 -17.46
CA TYR A 189 -5.57 -18.97 -17.43
C TYR A 189 -6.51 -19.24 -18.60
N ASP A 190 -7.79 -18.92 -18.42
CA ASP A 190 -8.71 -18.79 -19.54
C ASP A 190 -8.57 -17.41 -20.24
N ALA A 191 -9.35 -17.19 -21.29
CA ALA A 191 -9.34 -15.94 -22.05
C ALA A 191 -9.77 -14.73 -21.20
N ASN A 192 -10.59 -14.93 -20.16
CA ASN A 192 -11.02 -13.90 -19.23
C ASN A 192 -9.99 -13.65 -18.11
N GLY A 193 -8.89 -14.39 -18.06
CA GLY A 193 -7.85 -14.24 -17.05
C GLY A 193 -8.18 -14.92 -15.73
N ASN A 194 -9.13 -15.85 -15.68
CA ASN A 194 -9.31 -16.71 -14.51
C ASN A 194 -8.24 -17.78 -14.50
N ARG A 195 -7.57 -17.98 -13.36
CA ARG A 195 -6.62 -19.08 -13.18
C ARG A 195 -7.37 -20.40 -13.16
N THR A 196 -7.25 -21.20 -14.21
CA THR A 196 -7.93 -22.51 -14.38
C THR A 196 -7.11 -23.68 -13.87
N ARG A 197 -5.78 -23.55 -13.81
CA ARG A 197 -4.89 -24.56 -13.22
C ARG A 197 -3.73 -23.92 -12.46
N ALA A 198 -3.32 -24.59 -11.39
CA ALA A 198 -2.09 -24.27 -10.68
C ALA A 198 -1.33 -25.57 -10.38
N THR A 199 -0.10 -25.67 -10.87
CA THR A 199 0.78 -26.83 -10.64
C THR A 199 1.85 -26.44 -9.63
N PHE A 200 2.03 -27.24 -8.58
CA PHE A 200 3.06 -27.07 -7.56
C PHE A 200 3.92 -28.34 -7.53
N GLY A 201 5.17 -28.24 -7.98
CA GLY A 201 6.02 -29.41 -8.22
C GLY A 201 5.36 -30.35 -9.24
N ALA A 202 5.16 -31.61 -8.88
CA ALA A 202 4.52 -32.59 -9.77
C ALA A 202 2.99 -32.56 -9.72
N THR A 203 2.37 -31.86 -8.77
CA THR A 203 0.92 -31.93 -8.52
C THR A 203 0.20 -30.77 -9.21
N THR A 204 -0.81 -31.08 -10.02
CA THR A 204 -1.67 -30.08 -10.65
C THR A 204 -3.02 -30.01 -9.96
N TYR A 205 -3.42 -28.80 -9.59
CA TYR A 205 -4.73 -28.49 -9.05
C TYR A 205 -5.58 -27.79 -10.09
N LEU A 206 -6.87 -28.15 -10.14
CA LEU A 206 -7.83 -27.64 -11.10
C LEU A 206 -8.78 -26.66 -10.42
N ASN A 207 -9.03 -25.55 -11.09
CA ASN A 207 -9.99 -24.54 -10.71
C ASN A 207 -11.15 -24.57 -11.72
N THR A 208 -12.36 -24.84 -11.24
CA THR A 208 -13.56 -24.85 -12.07
C THR A 208 -14.19 -23.46 -12.04
N ILE A 209 -14.27 -22.82 -13.20
CA ILE A 209 -14.88 -21.50 -13.36
C ILE A 209 -16.30 -21.68 -13.91
N ASN A 210 -17.24 -20.88 -13.42
CA ASN A 210 -18.60 -20.86 -13.92
C ASN A 210 -18.64 -20.42 -15.40
N GLY A 211 -19.33 -21.16 -16.28
CA GLY A 211 -19.33 -20.84 -17.72
C GLY A 211 -19.97 -19.50 -18.12
N ALA A 212 -20.74 -18.87 -17.22
CA ALA A 212 -21.44 -17.61 -17.47
C ALA A 212 -20.86 -16.42 -16.68
N SER A 213 -19.77 -16.61 -15.92
CA SER A 213 -19.20 -15.56 -15.06
C SER A 213 -17.75 -15.87 -14.68
N ASN A 214 -17.04 -14.93 -14.03
CA ASN A 214 -15.69 -15.18 -13.52
C ASN A 214 -15.65 -15.91 -12.16
N ARG A 215 -16.79 -16.38 -11.63
CA ARG A 215 -16.87 -17.04 -10.31
C ARG A 215 -16.15 -18.40 -10.32
N LEU A 216 -15.29 -18.62 -9.32
CA LEU A 216 -14.64 -19.92 -9.08
C LEU A 216 -15.60 -20.84 -8.33
N THR A 217 -16.15 -21.87 -8.96
CA THR A 217 -17.10 -22.79 -8.31
C THR A 217 -16.41 -23.84 -7.46
N SER A 218 -15.19 -24.27 -7.81
CA SER A 218 -14.43 -25.21 -7.00
C SER A 218 -12.93 -25.17 -7.29
N THR A 219 -12.12 -25.60 -6.32
CA THR A 219 -10.70 -25.91 -6.54
C THR A 219 -10.32 -27.24 -5.90
N THR A 220 -9.48 -28.03 -6.56
CA THR A 220 -8.95 -29.29 -5.99
C THR A 220 -7.75 -29.07 -5.06
N GLY A 221 -7.25 -27.84 -4.92
CA GLY A 221 -6.16 -27.50 -3.99
C GLY A 221 -5.20 -26.42 -4.52
N PRO A 222 -3.98 -26.29 -3.95
CA PRO A 222 -3.42 -27.09 -2.84
C PRO A 222 -4.30 -27.03 -1.60
N ALA A 223 -4.24 -28.03 -0.71
CA ALA A 223 -5.23 -28.20 0.36
C ALA A 223 -5.52 -26.89 1.16
N PRO A 224 -6.80 -26.64 1.53
CA PRO A 224 -7.96 -27.50 1.30
C PRO A 224 -8.52 -27.39 -0.12
N ALA A 225 -9.10 -28.47 -0.64
CA ALA A 225 -10.02 -28.34 -1.77
C ALA A 225 -11.24 -27.52 -1.32
N LYS A 226 -11.78 -26.69 -2.22
CA LYS A 226 -12.91 -25.80 -1.92
C LYS A 226 -14.09 -26.06 -2.85
N GLN A 227 -15.29 -25.91 -2.31
CA GLN A 227 -16.56 -25.92 -3.03
C GLN A 227 -17.28 -24.60 -2.74
N ASN A 228 -17.25 -23.72 -3.72
CA ASN A 228 -17.63 -22.33 -3.54
C ASN A 228 -19.09 -22.09 -3.93
N SER A 229 -19.80 -21.34 -3.09
CA SER A 229 -21.09 -20.78 -3.41
C SER A 229 -21.08 -19.27 -3.18
N TYR A 230 -21.86 -18.55 -3.98
CA TYR A 230 -21.89 -17.09 -4.00
C TYR A 230 -23.30 -16.58 -3.79
N ASP A 231 -23.41 -15.38 -3.21
CA ASP A 231 -24.67 -14.64 -3.23
C ASP A 231 -24.96 -14.04 -4.62
N ALA A 232 -26.13 -13.39 -4.76
CA ALA A 232 -26.55 -12.78 -6.02
C ALA A 232 -25.59 -11.68 -6.51
N THR A 233 -25.00 -10.92 -5.58
CA THR A 233 -24.03 -9.86 -5.84
C THR A 233 -22.62 -10.36 -6.17
N GLY A 234 -22.37 -11.66 -5.98
CA GLY A 234 -21.10 -12.30 -6.33
C GLY A 234 -20.08 -12.34 -5.19
N ASN A 235 -20.51 -12.24 -3.94
CA ASN A 235 -19.64 -12.48 -2.79
C ASN A 235 -19.61 -13.97 -2.44
N LEU A 236 -18.43 -14.53 -2.19
CA LEU A 236 -18.27 -15.93 -1.75
C LEU A 236 -18.88 -16.09 -0.37
N VAL A 237 -19.92 -16.92 -0.22
CA VAL A 237 -20.64 -17.14 1.06
C VAL A 237 -20.29 -18.46 1.75
N ASN A 238 -19.73 -19.43 1.02
CA ASN A 238 -19.24 -20.70 1.56
C ASN A 238 -18.19 -21.28 0.62
N ASP A 239 -17.04 -21.72 1.12
CA ASP A 239 -15.98 -22.41 0.36
C ASP A 239 -15.90 -23.93 0.64
N GLY A 240 -16.87 -24.47 1.38
CA GLY A 240 -16.91 -25.85 1.86
C GLY A 240 -16.31 -26.03 3.26
N THR A 241 -15.53 -25.06 3.76
CA THR A 241 -14.87 -25.07 5.08
C THR A 241 -15.26 -23.86 5.93
N ILE A 242 -15.38 -22.69 5.30
CA ILE A 242 -15.61 -21.39 5.90
C ILE A 242 -16.93 -20.85 5.36
N LEU A 243 -17.80 -20.41 6.27
CA LEU A 243 -18.97 -19.60 5.94
C LEU A 243 -18.61 -18.13 6.03
N TYR A 244 -18.93 -17.36 5.01
CA TYR A 244 -18.65 -15.93 4.93
C TYR A 244 -19.96 -15.15 5.04
N LYS A 245 -19.93 -14.04 5.78
CA LYS A 245 -21.07 -13.13 5.98
C LYS A 245 -20.68 -11.74 5.52
N TYR A 246 -21.59 -11.08 4.81
CA TYR A 246 -21.38 -9.74 4.28
C TYR A 246 -22.34 -8.75 4.93
N GLY A 247 -21.89 -7.51 5.08
CA GLY A 247 -22.74 -6.37 5.43
C GLY A 247 -23.58 -5.92 4.23
N ILE A 248 -24.53 -5.02 4.50
CA ILE A 248 -25.34 -4.37 3.45
C ILE A 248 -24.51 -3.52 2.48
N ASP A 249 -23.29 -3.17 2.88
CA ASP A 249 -22.28 -2.44 2.12
C ASP A 249 -21.40 -3.35 1.24
N GLY A 250 -21.71 -4.66 1.19
CA GLY A 250 -20.95 -5.65 0.42
C GLY A 250 -19.59 -6.02 1.02
N ARG A 251 -19.28 -5.54 2.24
CA ARG A 251 -18.00 -5.80 2.93
C ARG A 251 -18.08 -7.09 3.74
N LEU A 252 -16.99 -7.86 3.81
CA LEU A 252 -16.95 -9.08 4.62
C LEU A 252 -17.10 -8.72 6.10
N SER A 253 -18.26 -9.00 6.69
CA SER A 253 -18.61 -8.64 8.06
C SER A 253 -18.31 -9.75 9.07
N GLY A 254 -18.09 -10.98 8.61
CA GLY A 254 -17.61 -12.06 9.45
C GLY A 254 -17.37 -13.38 8.72
N VAL A 255 -16.70 -14.30 9.41
CA VAL A 255 -16.47 -15.68 8.97
C VAL A 255 -16.78 -16.66 10.09
N VAL A 256 -17.20 -17.87 9.72
CA VAL A 256 -17.35 -18.99 10.64
C VAL A 256 -16.50 -20.16 10.14
N ARG A 257 -15.58 -20.62 10.98
CA ARG A 257 -14.69 -21.76 10.69
C ARG A 257 -14.61 -22.68 11.90
N GLY A 258 -14.95 -23.96 11.74
CA GLY A 258 -14.91 -24.93 12.85
C GLY A 258 -15.74 -24.51 14.08
N GLY A 259 -16.88 -23.83 13.85
CA GLY A 259 -17.74 -23.30 14.93
C GLY A 259 -17.27 -21.97 15.54
N ILE A 260 -16.08 -21.48 15.23
CA ILE A 260 -15.57 -20.20 15.71
C ILE A 260 -16.07 -19.08 14.80
N THR A 261 -16.75 -18.08 15.38
CA THR A 261 -17.21 -16.89 14.65
C THR A 261 -16.22 -15.76 14.84
N THR A 262 -15.74 -15.22 13.73
CA THR A 262 -14.94 -13.98 13.68
C THR A 262 -15.78 -12.90 13.01
N GLY A 263 -15.79 -11.70 13.58
CA GLY A 263 -16.52 -10.55 13.05
C GLY A 263 -15.56 -9.39 12.72
N TYR A 264 -15.98 -8.56 11.78
CA TYR A 264 -15.22 -7.41 11.31
C TYR A 264 -16.10 -6.17 11.34
N ARG A 265 -15.53 -5.04 11.78
CA ARG A 265 -16.20 -3.73 11.77
C ARG A 265 -15.43 -2.76 10.91
N TYR A 266 -16.14 -1.98 10.10
CA TYR A 266 -15.58 -0.99 9.21
C TYR A 266 -16.07 0.40 9.56
N ASN A 267 -15.18 1.40 9.48
CA ASN A 267 -15.60 2.79 9.57
C ASN A 267 -16.24 3.26 8.25
N GLY A 268 -16.79 4.47 8.26
CA GLY A 268 -17.50 5.03 7.13
C GLY A 268 -16.66 5.11 5.85
N VAL A 269 -15.32 5.16 5.93
CA VAL A 269 -14.41 5.18 4.76
C VAL A 269 -13.92 3.79 4.35
N GLY A 270 -14.51 2.72 4.90
CA GLY A 270 -14.26 1.33 4.50
C GLY A 270 -13.08 0.66 5.17
N GLN A 271 -12.39 1.32 6.12
CA GLN A 271 -11.25 0.75 6.84
C GLN A 271 -11.74 -0.21 7.92
N ARG A 272 -11.12 -1.40 8.03
CA ARG A 272 -11.43 -2.35 9.11
C ARG A 272 -10.85 -1.89 10.43
N VAL A 273 -11.69 -1.55 11.39
CA VAL A 273 -11.26 -0.85 12.63
C VAL A 273 -11.39 -1.70 13.88
N ALA A 274 -12.08 -2.84 13.77
CA ALA A 274 -12.02 -3.90 14.75
C ALA A 274 -12.19 -5.28 14.12
N LYS A 275 -11.53 -6.26 14.73
CA LYS A 275 -11.76 -7.69 14.57
C LYS A 275 -12.23 -8.27 15.89
N THR A 276 -13.34 -9.01 15.87
CA THR A 276 -13.94 -9.67 17.05
C THR A 276 -13.85 -11.18 16.90
N VAL A 277 -13.67 -11.89 18.00
CA VAL A 277 -13.86 -13.34 18.11
C VAL A 277 -14.99 -13.62 19.10
N THR A 278 -15.36 -14.88 19.33
CA THR A 278 -16.45 -15.26 20.26
C THR A 278 -16.33 -14.60 21.65
N ALA A 279 -15.12 -14.30 22.12
CA ALA A 279 -14.84 -13.65 23.40
C ALA A 279 -14.96 -12.10 23.39
N GLY A 280 -15.27 -11.47 22.25
CA GLY A 280 -15.36 -10.01 22.10
C GLY A 280 -14.36 -9.44 21.10
N VAL A 281 -14.06 -8.14 21.18
CA VAL A 281 -13.03 -7.52 20.32
C VAL A 281 -11.67 -8.15 20.64
N ALA A 282 -10.98 -8.62 19.61
CA ALA A 282 -9.63 -9.16 19.71
C ALA A 282 -8.57 -8.13 19.32
N VAL A 283 -8.84 -7.36 18.27
CA VAL A 283 -7.88 -6.40 17.69
C VAL A 283 -8.61 -5.13 17.25
N HIS A 284 -8.03 -3.98 17.54
CA HIS A 284 -8.35 -2.70 16.94
C HIS A 284 -7.26 -2.29 15.95
N TYR A 285 -7.65 -1.54 14.92
CA TYR A 285 -6.74 -1.07 13.88
C TYR A 285 -6.85 0.45 13.75
N ALA A 286 -5.70 1.11 13.59
CA ALA A 286 -5.63 2.55 13.31
C ALA A 286 -4.95 2.78 11.96
N TYR A 287 -5.45 3.76 11.21
CA TYR A 287 -4.99 4.10 9.86
C TYR A 287 -4.69 5.59 9.76
N GLU A 288 -3.70 5.93 8.94
CA GLU A 288 -3.53 7.32 8.51
C GLU A 288 -4.57 7.71 7.44
N GLU A 289 -4.52 8.95 6.97
CA GLU A 289 -5.48 9.45 5.98
C GLU A 289 -5.37 8.81 4.60
N SER A 290 -4.19 8.33 4.22
CA SER A 290 -4.02 7.62 2.95
C SER A 290 -4.70 6.25 2.92
N GLY A 291 -5.18 5.75 4.07
CA GLY A 291 -5.71 4.40 4.17
C GLY A 291 -4.70 3.33 4.56
N ARG A 292 -3.44 3.72 4.79
CA ARG A 292 -2.39 2.82 5.26
C ARG A 292 -2.53 2.51 6.75
N LEU A 293 -2.33 1.24 7.11
CA LEU A 293 -2.39 0.75 8.49
C LEU A 293 -1.20 1.30 9.29
N LEU A 294 -1.47 2.04 10.36
CA LEU A 294 -0.43 2.55 11.27
C LEU A 294 -0.14 1.60 12.42
N GLY A 295 -1.14 0.89 12.92
CA GLY A 295 -0.94 0.05 14.10
C GLY A 295 -2.13 -0.84 14.45
N GLU A 296 -1.82 -1.84 15.25
CA GLU A 296 -2.77 -2.76 15.87
C GLU A 296 -2.73 -2.60 17.39
N TYR A 297 -3.88 -2.78 18.02
CA TYR A 297 -4.08 -2.61 19.46
C TYR A 297 -4.94 -3.75 19.99
N ASP A 298 -4.69 -4.19 21.22
CA ASP A 298 -5.46 -5.25 21.86
C ASP A 298 -6.87 -4.78 22.26
N ALA A 299 -7.68 -5.69 22.79
CA ALA A 299 -9.04 -5.41 23.26
C ALA A 299 -9.14 -4.26 24.29
N ALA A 300 -8.07 -4.02 25.06
CA ALA A 300 -8.02 -2.94 26.04
C ALA A 300 -7.65 -1.58 25.41
N GLY A 301 -7.22 -1.57 24.15
CA GLY A 301 -6.72 -0.41 23.43
C GLY A 301 -5.21 -0.19 23.59
N LYS A 302 -4.47 -1.17 24.14
CA LYS A 302 -3.01 -1.08 24.29
C LYS A 302 -2.34 -1.49 22.98
N THR A 303 -1.31 -0.75 22.58
CA THR A 303 -0.54 -1.03 21.35
C THR A 303 0.06 -2.43 21.39
N THR A 304 -0.08 -3.16 20.29
CA THR A 304 0.60 -4.45 20.04
C THR A 304 1.68 -4.29 18.97
N GLN A 305 1.45 -3.42 18.00
CA GLN A 305 2.45 -2.98 17.02
C GLN A 305 2.06 -1.66 16.35
N GLU A 306 3.05 -0.90 15.92
CA GLU A 306 2.91 0.28 15.06
C GLU A 306 4.00 0.25 13.98
N THR A 307 3.66 0.62 12.74
CA THR A 307 4.61 0.67 11.61
C THR A 307 4.92 2.11 11.27
N VAL A 308 6.22 2.43 11.23
CA VAL A 308 6.76 3.72 10.82
C VAL A 308 7.07 3.68 9.32
N TYR A 309 6.64 4.70 8.61
CA TYR A 309 6.81 4.82 7.16
C TYR A 309 7.69 6.01 6.76
N LEU A 310 8.43 5.84 5.66
CA LEU A 310 9.08 6.91 4.91
C LEU A 310 8.44 6.95 3.52
N GLY A 311 7.53 7.91 3.29
CA GLY A 311 6.63 7.86 2.14
C GLY A 311 5.78 6.59 2.19
N ASP A 312 5.91 5.72 1.18
CA ASP A 312 5.18 4.45 1.12
C ASP A 312 5.99 3.24 1.63
N LEU A 313 7.25 3.45 2.03
CA LEU A 313 8.12 2.38 2.50
C LEU A 313 7.96 2.15 4.01
N PRO A 314 7.62 0.93 4.47
CA PRO A 314 7.75 0.60 5.89
C PRO A 314 9.23 0.55 6.25
N VAL A 315 9.63 1.31 7.26
CA VAL A 315 11.04 1.42 7.69
C VAL A 315 11.26 0.90 9.10
N ALA A 316 10.25 0.93 9.97
CA ALA A 316 10.36 0.30 11.28
C ALA A 316 9.02 -0.25 11.77
N VAL A 317 9.08 -1.31 12.58
CA VAL A 317 7.95 -1.82 13.37
C VAL A 317 8.30 -1.63 14.85
N LEU A 318 7.46 -0.88 15.52
CA LEU A 318 7.49 -0.61 16.94
C LEU A 318 6.58 -1.63 17.64
N LYS A 319 7.08 -2.34 18.64
CA LYS A 319 6.27 -3.20 19.50
C LYS A 319 6.53 -2.83 20.97
N PRO A 320 5.59 -3.06 21.89
CA PRO A 320 5.88 -2.97 23.33
C PRO A 320 7.14 -3.76 23.66
N SER A 321 8.02 -3.21 24.50
CA SER A 321 9.21 -3.94 24.93
C SER A 321 8.81 -5.25 25.63
N ASP A 322 9.50 -6.33 25.31
CA ASP A 322 9.43 -7.56 26.09
C ASP A 322 10.05 -7.33 27.46
N ALA A 323 9.27 -7.49 28.52
CA ALA A 323 9.78 -7.47 29.89
C ALA A 323 10.82 -8.60 30.16
N ASN A 324 11.01 -9.53 29.21
CA ASN A 324 11.82 -10.74 29.33
C ASN A 324 13.09 -10.77 28.44
N ALA A 325 13.52 -9.65 27.83
CA ALA A 325 14.79 -9.60 27.07
C ALA A 325 16.07 -9.58 27.93
N GLY A 326 16.26 -10.54 28.83
CA GLY A 326 17.53 -10.72 29.56
C GLY A 326 18.13 -9.42 30.16
N THR A 327 19.46 -9.34 30.23
CA THR A 327 20.21 -8.24 30.89
C THR A 327 20.30 -6.94 30.09
N THR A 328 19.79 -6.90 28.85
CA THR A 328 19.79 -5.69 28.00
C THR A 328 18.36 -5.26 27.74
N ARG A 329 17.84 -4.40 28.64
CA ARG A 329 16.50 -3.84 28.53
C ARG A 329 16.35 -3.10 27.20
N LEU A 330 15.39 -3.51 26.36
CA LEU A 330 14.90 -2.64 25.28
C LEU A 330 14.41 -1.33 25.91
N ALA A 331 14.45 -0.21 25.17
CA ALA A 331 13.70 0.99 25.55
C ALA A 331 12.23 0.62 25.84
N THR A 332 11.43 1.51 26.42
CA THR A 332 9.98 1.29 26.64
C THR A 332 9.23 0.76 25.39
N VAL A 333 9.83 0.94 24.20
CA VAL A 333 9.39 0.42 22.89
C VAL A 333 10.54 -0.36 22.22
N GLY A 334 10.25 -1.56 21.70
CA GLY A 334 11.17 -2.34 20.87
C GLY A 334 11.12 -1.89 19.41
N ILE A 335 12.28 -1.51 18.85
CA ILE A 335 12.43 -1.04 17.46
C ILE A 335 12.92 -2.19 16.58
N HIS A 336 12.22 -2.44 15.47
CA HIS A 336 12.58 -3.44 14.48
C HIS A 336 12.68 -2.78 13.11
N TYR A 337 13.85 -2.77 12.48
CA TYR A 337 14.01 -2.20 11.14
C TYR A 337 13.37 -3.09 10.08
N ALA A 338 12.60 -2.48 9.19
CA ALA A 338 11.86 -3.16 8.14
C ALA A 338 12.57 -3.01 6.79
N TYR A 339 12.86 -4.13 6.16
CA TYR A 339 13.42 -4.19 4.82
C TYR A 339 12.31 -4.63 3.87
N ALA A 340 11.93 -3.73 2.97
CA ALA A 340 10.87 -3.94 1.99
C ALA A 340 11.43 -4.21 0.58
N ASP A 341 10.68 -4.96 -0.21
CA ASP A 341 10.99 -5.23 -1.61
C ASP A 341 10.68 -4.04 -2.54
N HIS A 342 10.80 -4.26 -3.85
CA HIS A 342 10.52 -3.26 -4.87
C HIS A 342 9.06 -2.78 -4.90
N LEU A 343 8.10 -3.58 -4.40
CA LEU A 343 6.69 -3.18 -4.22
C LEU A 343 6.44 -2.52 -2.87
N SER A 344 7.47 -2.33 -2.04
CA SER A 344 7.33 -1.87 -0.66
C SER A 344 6.65 -2.89 0.27
N ALA A 345 6.58 -4.17 -0.12
CA ALA A 345 6.13 -5.22 0.78
C ALA A 345 7.25 -5.57 1.78
N PRO A 346 6.99 -5.61 3.09
CA PRO A 346 7.99 -6.00 4.08
C PRO A 346 8.42 -7.46 3.86
N ARG A 347 9.73 -7.69 3.80
CA ARG A 347 10.33 -9.03 3.59
C ARG A 347 11.20 -9.49 4.75
N VAL A 348 11.81 -8.57 5.48
CA VAL A 348 12.67 -8.91 6.63
C VAL A 348 12.50 -7.86 7.72
N LEU A 349 12.40 -8.31 8.98
CA LEU A 349 12.46 -7.43 10.16
C LEU A 349 13.66 -7.82 11.04
N THR A 350 14.46 -6.83 11.45
CA THR A 350 15.63 -7.04 12.34
C THR A 350 15.55 -6.17 13.58
N ARG A 351 15.92 -6.69 14.76
CA ARG A 351 15.95 -5.88 15.99
C ARG A 351 17.02 -4.81 15.93
N ALA A 352 16.71 -3.60 16.37
CA ALA A 352 17.68 -2.51 16.39
C ALA A 352 18.85 -2.75 17.36
N VAL A 353 18.64 -3.52 18.44
CA VAL A 353 19.66 -3.71 19.49
C VAL A 353 20.80 -4.65 19.10
N ASP A 354 20.57 -5.61 18.21
CA ASP A 354 21.58 -6.62 17.85
C ASP A 354 21.49 -7.11 16.41
N ASN A 355 20.68 -6.45 15.57
CA ASN A 355 20.48 -6.76 14.16
C ASN A 355 19.92 -8.17 13.86
N LYS A 356 19.56 -8.96 14.88
CA LYS A 356 19.01 -10.31 14.65
C LYS A 356 17.67 -10.23 13.93
N MET A 357 17.53 -11.08 12.92
CA MET A 357 16.30 -11.26 12.17
C MET A 357 15.24 -11.90 13.04
N VAL A 358 14.07 -11.27 13.17
CA VAL A 358 12.95 -11.79 13.98
C VAL A 358 11.77 -12.24 13.14
N TRP A 359 11.73 -11.84 11.88
CA TRP A 359 10.68 -12.21 10.95
C TRP A 359 11.23 -12.13 9.53
N ARG A 360 10.88 -13.11 8.68
CA ARG A 360 11.24 -13.08 7.26
C ARG A 360 10.21 -13.74 6.35
N TRP A 361 10.06 -13.15 5.17
CA TRP A 361 9.17 -13.58 4.10
C TRP A 361 9.78 -13.27 2.72
N ASP A 362 11.12 -13.27 2.66
CA ASP A 362 11.92 -13.01 1.47
C ASP A 362 11.91 -14.18 0.45
N SER A 363 11.51 -15.37 0.91
CA SER A 363 11.21 -16.55 0.08
C SER A 363 9.75 -16.65 -0.35
N ALA A 364 8.96 -15.58 -0.21
CA ALA A 364 7.55 -15.59 -0.58
C ALA A 364 7.33 -16.04 -2.03
N ASP A 365 6.26 -16.80 -2.27
CA ASP A 365 5.78 -17.06 -3.62
C ASP A 365 5.04 -15.83 -4.18
N PRO A 366 4.87 -15.76 -5.51
CA PRO A 366 4.30 -14.58 -6.16
C PRO A 366 2.91 -14.18 -5.65
N PHE A 367 2.08 -15.15 -5.29
CA PHE A 367 0.69 -14.90 -4.87
C PHE A 367 0.53 -14.82 -3.35
N GLY A 368 1.63 -14.95 -2.59
CA GLY A 368 1.67 -14.80 -1.14
C GLY A 368 1.00 -15.94 -0.37
N LEU A 369 1.02 -17.15 -0.92
CA LEU A 369 0.44 -18.36 -0.32
C LEU A 369 1.28 -18.90 0.85
N ASN A 370 2.60 -18.92 0.73
CA ASN A 370 3.47 -19.41 1.79
C ASN A 370 3.51 -18.41 2.97
N GLN A 371 3.60 -18.95 4.18
CA GLN A 371 3.66 -18.13 5.40
C GLN A 371 5.10 -17.64 5.68
N PRO A 372 5.24 -16.49 6.37
CA PRO A 372 6.55 -16.05 6.85
C PRO A 372 7.14 -17.01 7.90
N ASP A 373 8.47 -17.01 8.01
CA ASP A 373 9.15 -17.53 9.18
C ASP A 373 9.14 -16.45 10.27
N GLU A 374 8.34 -16.70 11.31
CA GLU A 374 8.17 -15.80 12.46
C GLU A 374 9.25 -15.98 13.54
N ASN A 375 10.22 -16.89 13.40
CA ASN A 375 11.28 -17.06 14.40
C ASN A 375 12.64 -17.48 13.81
N PRO A 376 13.18 -16.75 12.81
CA PRO A 376 14.40 -17.14 12.10
C PRO A 376 15.64 -17.17 13.01
N ALA A 377 15.74 -16.26 13.99
CA ALA A 377 16.85 -16.22 14.95
C ALA A 377 16.61 -17.03 16.23
N ARG A 378 15.50 -17.80 16.33
CA ARG A 378 15.15 -18.63 17.50
C ARG A 378 15.08 -17.86 18.83
N LEU A 379 14.57 -16.64 18.80
CA LEU A 379 14.43 -15.78 19.97
C LEU A 379 13.03 -15.88 20.58
N SER A 380 11.99 -15.83 19.74
CA SER A 380 10.57 -16.01 20.04
C SER A 380 9.77 -15.75 18.75
N ALA A 381 8.54 -16.25 18.68
CA ALA A 381 7.67 -15.98 17.54
C ALA A 381 7.32 -14.49 17.45
N PHE A 382 7.59 -13.88 16.31
CA PHE A 382 7.30 -12.50 15.97
C PHE A 382 6.08 -12.44 15.06
N ASN A 383 4.90 -12.20 15.63
CA ASN A 383 3.70 -12.03 14.83
C ASN A 383 3.73 -10.68 14.09
N TYR A 384 3.66 -10.74 12.76
CA TYR A 384 3.52 -9.58 11.87
C TYR A 384 2.72 -9.96 10.63
N ASN A 385 1.49 -9.44 10.55
CA ASN A 385 0.50 -9.85 9.56
C ASN A 385 0.45 -9.00 8.27
N PRO A 386 1.06 -7.81 8.14
CA PRO A 386 1.15 -7.15 6.84
C PRO A 386 1.78 -8.05 5.76
N ARG A 387 1.25 -7.96 4.53
CA ARG A 387 1.69 -8.74 3.35
C ARG A 387 2.04 -7.78 2.21
N PHE A 388 1.53 -8.00 1.00
CA PHE A 388 1.64 -7.01 -0.08
C PHE A 388 1.04 -5.66 0.35
N PRO A 389 1.38 -4.54 -0.32
CA PRO A 389 0.79 -3.24 0.00
C PRO A 389 -0.73 -3.31 0.19
N GLY A 390 -1.25 -2.72 1.26
CA GLY A 390 -2.67 -2.76 1.62
C GLY A 390 -3.15 -4.02 2.35
N GLN A 391 -2.36 -5.09 2.34
CA GLN A 391 -2.79 -6.41 2.81
C GLN A 391 -2.43 -6.71 4.26
N VAL A 392 -3.36 -7.34 4.98
CA VAL A 392 -3.16 -7.90 6.33
C VAL A 392 -3.67 -9.34 6.36
N PHE A 393 -2.81 -10.30 6.72
CA PHE A 393 -3.18 -11.71 6.84
C PHE A 393 -4.13 -11.96 8.01
N ASP A 394 -5.26 -12.62 7.74
CA ASP A 394 -6.19 -13.12 8.74
C ASP A 394 -6.17 -14.64 8.78
N LYS A 395 -5.51 -15.18 9.81
CA LYS A 395 -5.41 -16.62 10.05
C LYS A 395 -6.77 -17.31 10.18
N GLU A 396 -7.80 -16.59 10.63
CA GLU A 396 -9.13 -17.15 10.86
C GLU A 396 -9.79 -17.57 9.55
N ALA A 397 -9.60 -16.77 8.49
CA ALA A 397 -10.12 -17.03 7.14
C ALA A 397 -9.08 -17.61 6.19
N ASN A 398 -7.79 -17.56 6.55
CA ASN A 398 -6.65 -17.78 5.65
C ASN A 398 -6.65 -16.87 4.42
N ASN A 399 -7.27 -15.69 4.54
CA ASN A 399 -7.32 -14.64 3.53
C ASN A 399 -6.47 -13.46 3.95
N HIS A 400 -6.16 -12.57 3.00
CA HIS A 400 -5.58 -11.28 3.26
C HIS A 400 -6.69 -10.23 3.16
N TYR A 401 -7.02 -9.56 4.27
CA TYR A 401 -7.79 -8.32 4.18
C TYR A 401 -7.01 -7.35 3.31
N ASN A 402 -7.65 -6.81 2.28
CA ASN A 402 -7.04 -5.86 1.34
C ASN A 402 -8.00 -4.69 1.09
N TYR A 403 -8.18 -3.88 2.14
CA TYR A 403 -9.08 -2.75 2.14
C TYR A 403 -10.44 -3.12 1.52
N PHE A 404 -10.78 -2.63 0.32
CA PHE A 404 -11.90 -2.94 -0.59
C PHE A 404 -12.42 -4.38 -0.61
N ARG A 405 -11.51 -5.34 -0.52
CA ARG A 405 -11.82 -6.75 -0.72
C ARG A 405 -10.98 -7.64 0.19
N ASP A 406 -11.28 -8.93 0.17
CA ASP A 406 -10.49 -9.96 0.84
C ASP A 406 -9.89 -10.88 -0.22
N TYR A 407 -8.57 -11.04 -0.16
CA TYR A 407 -7.78 -11.77 -1.15
C TYR A 407 -7.49 -13.19 -0.64
N ASP A 408 -7.79 -14.19 -1.45
CA ASP A 408 -7.45 -15.59 -1.19
C ASP A 408 -6.13 -15.94 -1.90
N PRO A 409 -5.00 -16.05 -1.18
CA PRO A 409 -3.71 -16.36 -1.79
C PRO A 409 -3.63 -17.77 -2.40
N GLN A 410 -4.46 -18.71 -1.93
CA GLN A 410 -4.50 -20.07 -2.47
C GLN A 410 -5.01 -20.09 -3.91
N THR A 411 -5.99 -19.24 -4.22
CA THR A 411 -6.60 -19.14 -5.54
C THR A 411 -6.10 -17.93 -6.34
N GLY A 412 -5.33 -17.04 -5.70
CA GLY A 412 -4.67 -15.90 -6.32
C GLY A 412 -5.65 -14.81 -6.75
N ARG A 413 -6.78 -14.69 -6.04
CA ARG A 413 -7.91 -13.84 -6.45
C ARG A 413 -8.71 -13.32 -5.25
N TYR A 414 -9.55 -12.32 -5.47
CA TYR A 414 -10.48 -11.83 -4.46
C TYR A 414 -11.68 -12.76 -4.25
N VAL A 415 -12.22 -12.77 -3.04
CA VAL A 415 -13.41 -13.58 -2.69
C VAL A 415 -14.74 -12.84 -2.94
N GLN A 416 -14.68 -11.53 -3.21
CA GLN A 416 -15.78 -10.71 -3.69
C GLN A 416 -15.55 -10.26 -5.14
N SER A 417 -16.63 -10.04 -5.88
CA SER A 417 -16.55 -9.29 -7.13
C SER A 417 -16.15 -7.84 -6.82
N ASP A 418 -15.45 -7.23 -7.76
CA ASP A 418 -14.99 -5.85 -7.66
C ASP A 418 -16.15 -4.87 -7.39
N PRO A 419 -16.12 -4.09 -6.28
CA PRO A 419 -17.11 -3.05 -6.01
C PRO A 419 -17.19 -1.97 -7.10
N ILE A 420 -16.11 -1.75 -7.87
CA ILE A 420 -16.12 -0.83 -9.02
C ILE A 420 -16.55 -1.51 -10.32
N GLY A 421 -16.91 -2.79 -10.27
CA GLY A 421 -17.37 -3.58 -11.41
C GLY A 421 -16.27 -3.73 -12.46
N LEU A 422 -16.62 -3.57 -13.73
CA LEU A 422 -15.68 -3.70 -14.85
C LEU A 422 -14.63 -2.57 -14.91
N GLY A 423 -14.72 -1.56 -14.04
CA GLY A 423 -13.68 -0.53 -13.89
C GLY A 423 -12.32 -1.11 -13.48
N GLY A 424 -12.31 -2.15 -12.64
CA GLY A 424 -11.10 -2.87 -12.24
C GLY A 424 -10.63 -3.93 -13.24
N GLY A 425 -11.31 -4.06 -14.38
CA GLY A 425 -11.03 -5.02 -15.45
C GLY A 425 -12.13 -6.06 -15.67
N LEU A 426 -11.99 -6.83 -16.76
CA LEU A 426 -12.99 -7.84 -17.18
C LEU A 426 -13.13 -8.99 -16.18
N ASN A 427 -12.06 -9.32 -15.46
CA ASN A 427 -12.11 -10.26 -14.34
C ASN A 427 -12.26 -9.50 -13.04
N THR A 428 -13.51 -9.30 -12.60
CA THR A 428 -13.83 -8.57 -11.36
C THR A 428 -13.35 -9.27 -10.08
N TYR A 429 -12.77 -10.47 -10.17
CA TYR A 429 -12.16 -11.15 -9.03
C TYR A 429 -10.63 -11.19 -9.13
N GLY A 430 -10.04 -10.79 -10.25
CA GLY A 430 -8.60 -10.90 -10.48
C GLY A 430 -7.80 -10.01 -9.52
N TYR A 431 -6.62 -10.48 -9.09
CA TYR A 431 -5.65 -9.66 -8.37
C TYR A 431 -4.58 -9.19 -9.34
N VAL A 432 -4.47 -7.87 -9.55
CA VAL A 432 -3.40 -7.21 -10.33
C VAL A 432 -3.11 -7.89 -11.68
N GLY A 433 -4.17 -8.23 -12.43
CA GLY A 433 -4.03 -8.89 -13.74
C GLY A 433 -3.33 -10.26 -13.71
N GLY A 434 -3.15 -10.88 -12.54
CA GLY A 434 -2.38 -12.12 -12.42
C GLY A 434 -0.86 -11.92 -12.41
N ASN A 435 -0.38 -10.71 -12.11
CA ASN A 435 1.05 -10.40 -12.01
C ASN A 435 1.40 -9.64 -10.71
N PRO A 436 1.35 -10.34 -9.57
CA PRO A 436 1.71 -9.80 -8.26
C PRO A 436 3.21 -9.59 -8.05
N VAL A 437 4.03 -9.99 -9.03
CA VAL A 437 5.48 -9.72 -9.01
C VAL A 437 5.75 -8.27 -9.37
N ASN A 438 5.01 -7.71 -10.33
CA ASN A 438 5.27 -6.37 -10.84
C ASN A 438 4.31 -5.31 -10.28
N TRP A 439 3.16 -5.73 -9.75
CA TRP A 439 2.10 -4.82 -9.34
C TRP A 439 1.49 -5.18 -7.99
N ALA A 440 0.92 -4.18 -7.33
CA ALA A 440 0.16 -4.32 -6.09
C ALA A 440 -1.16 -3.54 -6.23
N ASP A 441 -2.18 -3.97 -5.48
CA ASP A 441 -3.46 -3.27 -5.37
C ASP A 441 -3.69 -2.92 -3.88
N PRO A 442 -3.20 -1.76 -3.41
CA PRO A 442 -3.23 -1.39 -1.99
C PRO A 442 -4.64 -1.17 -1.42
N PHE A 443 -5.63 -0.99 -2.28
CA PHE A 443 -7.02 -0.74 -1.87
C PHE A 443 -7.95 -1.88 -2.22
N GLY A 444 -7.49 -2.87 -2.98
CA GLY A 444 -8.35 -3.93 -3.46
C GLY A 444 -9.43 -3.44 -4.40
N LEU A 445 -9.11 -2.57 -5.37
CA LEU A 445 -10.06 -2.00 -6.35
C LEU A 445 -9.48 -1.87 -7.79
N ALA A 446 -8.17 -1.61 -7.97
CA ALA A 446 -7.42 -1.40 -9.23
C ALA A 446 -7.78 -0.12 -10.07
N PRO A 447 -6.85 0.42 -10.91
CA PRO A 447 -6.88 1.80 -11.42
C PRO A 447 -8.23 2.25 -11.98
N GLY A 448 -8.73 3.38 -11.49
CA GLY A 448 -10.10 3.85 -11.73
C GLY A 448 -11.05 3.60 -10.54
N ASP A 449 -10.54 3.57 -9.30
CA ASP A 449 -11.38 3.33 -8.11
C ASP A 449 -12.55 4.31 -7.98
N ARG A 450 -13.57 3.91 -7.20
CA ARG A 450 -14.65 4.81 -6.77
C ARG A 450 -14.27 5.48 -5.45
N TYR A 451 -13.91 6.74 -5.53
CA TYR A 451 -13.56 7.62 -4.44
C TYR A 451 -14.77 8.39 -3.94
N LYS A 452 -14.71 8.84 -2.69
CA LYS A 452 -15.76 9.67 -2.08
C LYS A 452 -15.73 11.12 -2.54
N THR A 453 -14.59 11.58 -3.05
CA THR A 453 -14.38 12.95 -3.51
C THR A 453 -13.63 12.95 -4.83
N ALA A 454 -13.86 13.99 -5.63
CA ALA A 454 -13.09 14.24 -6.85
C ALA A 454 -11.59 14.36 -6.55
N ASP A 455 -11.22 14.91 -5.39
CA ASP A 455 -9.83 15.05 -4.96
C ASP A 455 -9.11 13.72 -4.76
N ALA A 456 -9.73 12.78 -4.05
CA ALA A 456 -9.14 11.47 -3.85
C ALA A 456 -8.98 10.74 -5.20
N ALA A 457 -9.96 10.89 -6.10
CA ALA A 457 -9.87 10.37 -7.45
C ALA A 457 -8.72 10.99 -8.25
N GLY A 458 -8.67 12.32 -8.32
CA GLY A 458 -7.65 13.04 -9.08
C GLY A 458 -6.24 12.79 -8.57
N ILE A 459 -6.04 12.76 -7.25
CA ILE A 459 -4.72 12.44 -6.65
C ILE A 459 -4.30 11.02 -7.00
N GLN A 460 -5.21 10.06 -6.91
CA GLN A 460 -4.87 8.67 -7.24
C GLN A 460 -4.61 8.48 -8.74
N ALA A 461 -5.36 9.17 -9.60
CA ALA A 461 -5.09 9.20 -11.04
C ALA A 461 -3.65 9.61 -11.34
N ILE A 462 -3.16 10.66 -10.66
CA ILE A 462 -1.78 11.12 -10.80
C ILE A 462 -0.79 10.09 -10.26
N ARG A 463 -1.06 9.48 -9.09
CA ARG A 463 -0.16 8.45 -8.52
C ARG A 463 0.03 7.26 -9.45
N ASP A 464 -1.04 6.85 -10.13
CA ASP A 464 -1.02 5.71 -11.03
C ASP A 464 -0.22 5.99 -12.31
N ILE A 465 -0.33 7.20 -12.86
CA ILE A 465 0.25 7.51 -14.18
C ILE A 465 1.57 8.27 -14.15
N ASN A 466 1.86 9.05 -13.11
CA ASN A 466 3.05 9.92 -13.07
C ASN A 466 4.38 9.16 -13.23
N PRO A 467 4.59 7.97 -12.62
CA PRO A 467 5.81 7.19 -12.88
C PRO A 467 6.01 6.84 -14.36
N THR A 468 4.93 6.49 -15.06
CA THR A 468 4.96 6.15 -16.49
C THR A 468 5.19 7.40 -17.36
N SER A 469 4.56 8.53 -17.00
CA SER A 469 4.76 9.84 -17.64
C SER A 469 6.23 10.24 -17.65
N ILE A 470 6.88 10.16 -16.49
CA ILE A 470 8.29 10.49 -16.31
C ILE A 470 9.16 9.54 -17.12
N ALA A 471 8.94 8.22 -16.99
CA ALA A 471 9.75 7.21 -17.67
C ALA A 471 9.69 7.34 -19.21
N ARG A 472 8.54 7.75 -19.76
CA ARG A 472 8.34 7.91 -21.20
C ARG A 472 8.62 9.31 -21.72
N ASN A 473 8.93 10.26 -20.84
CA ASN A 473 9.04 11.68 -21.17
C ASN A 473 7.86 12.19 -22.01
N GLN A 474 6.66 11.83 -21.56
CA GLN A 474 5.42 12.01 -22.31
C GLN A 474 4.31 12.44 -21.36
N GLU A 475 3.53 13.44 -21.75
CA GLU A 475 2.38 13.88 -20.97
C GLU A 475 1.24 12.86 -21.06
N PHE A 476 0.55 12.63 -19.95
CA PHE A 476 -0.69 11.84 -19.93
C PHE A 476 -1.80 12.69 -19.33
N ALA A 477 -3.03 12.52 -19.79
CA ALA A 477 -4.18 13.25 -19.27
C ALA A 477 -5.44 12.39 -19.18
N GLY A 478 -6.40 12.81 -18.37
CA GLY A 478 -7.72 12.19 -18.27
C GLY A 478 -8.71 13.00 -17.43
N ARG A 479 -9.92 12.47 -17.28
CA ARG A 479 -11.00 13.10 -16.50
C ARG A 479 -11.16 12.44 -15.14
N VAL A 480 -11.54 13.24 -14.15
CA VAL A 480 -12.22 12.77 -12.94
C VAL A 480 -13.72 12.93 -13.18
N TYR A 481 -14.50 11.88 -12.94
CA TYR A 481 -15.93 11.89 -13.18
C TYR A 481 -16.72 11.45 -11.96
N ARG A 482 -17.94 11.94 -11.82
CA ARG A 482 -18.91 11.56 -10.79
C ARG A 482 -19.97 10.64 -11.38
N SER A 483 -20.14 9.47 -10.76
CA SER A 483 -21.18 8.51 -11.09
C SER A 483 -22.53 8.91 -10.50
N LYS A 484 -23.63 8.36 -11.03
CA LYS A 484 -25.00 8.64 -10.54
C LYS A 484 -25.24 8.30 -9.07
N ASP A 485 -24.46 7.36 -8.53
CA ASP A 485 -24.47 6.98 -7.12
C ASP A 485 -23.73 7.98 -6.21
N GLY A 486 -23.18 9.06 -6.79
CA GLY A 486 -22.46 10.11 -6.08
C GLY A 486 -20.98 9.82 -5.84
N SER A 487 -20.48 8.65 -6.22
CA SER A 487 -19.05 8.32 -6.16
C SER A 487 -18.27 8.98 -7.30
N PHE A 488 -16.97 9.17 -7.09
CA PHE A 488 -16.05 9.77 -8.05
C PHE A 488 -15.07 8.72 -8.56
N SER A 489 -14.60 8.81 -9.78
CA SER A 489 -13.54 7.97 -10.31
C SER A 489 -12.78 8.78 -11.36
N TYR A 490 -11.81 8.19 -12.04
CA TYR A 490 -11.11 8.84 -13.13
C TYR A 490 -10.98 7.91 -14.34
N THR A 491 -10.94 8.51 -15.52
CA THR A 491 -10.79 7.77 -16.77
C THR A 491 -9.39 7.19 -16.87
N PRO A 492 -9.17 6.13 -17.67
CA PRO A 492 -7.83 5.73 -18.06
C PRO A 492 -7.06 6.92 -18.68
N PRO A 493 -5.74 6.99 -18.45
CA PRO A 493 -4.92 8.08 -18.96
C PRO A 493 -4.69 7.95 -20.47
N ILE A 494 -4.85 9.06 -21.18
CA ILE A 494 -4.61 9.19 -22.62
C ILE A 494 -3.17 9.68 -22.82
N PRO A 495 -2.35 8.94 -23.59
CA PRO A 495 -0.99 9.38 -23.90
C PRO A 495 -1.01 10.59 -24.86
N GLY A 496 -0.29 11.64 -24.49
CA GLY A 496 -0.11 12.85 -25.28
C GLY A 496 1.24 12.92 -25.99
N LYS A 497 1.67 14.14 -26.31
CA LYS A 497 3.05 14.47 -26.69
C LYS A 497 3.83 14.88 -25.44
N ARG A 498 5.04 15.41 -25.61
CA ARG A 498 5.90 15.84 -24.50
C ARG A 498 5.29 16.95 -23.62
N ALA A 499 4.44 17.80 -24.20
CA ALA A 499 3.87 18.99 -23.54
C ALA A 499 2.43 19.28 -24.02
N SER A 500 1.70 18.23 -24.37
CA SER A 500 0.25 18.35 -24.60
C SER A 500 -0.39 16.97 -24.60
N ALA A 501 -1.42 16.75 -23.79
CA ALA A 501 -2.30 15.59 -23.86
C ALA A 501 -3.78 16.00 -23.97
N ASP A 502 -4.60 15.15 -24.57
CA ASP A 502 -6.07 15.34 -24.60
C ASP A 502 -6.65 14.72 -23.32
N PHE A 503 -7.46 15.48 -22.59
CA PHE A 503 -8.16 14.99 -21.40
C PHE A 503 -9.27 13.97 -21.73
N GLY A 504 -9.71 13.91 -22.99
CA GLY A 504 -10.78 13.04 -23.44
C GLY A 504 -12.15 13.40 -22.86
N SER A 505 -13.08 12.45 -22.94
CA SER A 505 -14.46 12.61 -22.49
C SER A 505 -14.76 11.74 -21.26
N CYS A 506 -15.66 12.21 -20.40
CA CYS A 506 -16.20 11.38 -19.32
C CYS A 506 -17.03 10.21 -19.90
N PRO A 507 -17.10 9.07 -19.18
CA PRO A 507 -17.96 7.96 -19.59
C PRO A 507 -19.43 8.39 -19.77
N PRO A 508 -20.19 7.77 -20.69
CA PRO A 508 -21.60 8.10 -20.86
C PRO A 508 -22.41 7.96 -19.57
N GLY A 509 -23.17 8.99 -19.22
CA GLY A 509 -24.03 8.98 -18.04
C GLY A 509 -23.35 9.32 -16.71
N THR A 510 -22.12 9.83 -16.74
CA THR A 510 -21.40 10.43 -15.59
C THR A 510 -21.23 11.94 -15.78
N GLU A 511 -20.97 12.65 -14.69
CA GLU A 511 -20.70 14.09 -14.69
C GLU A 511 -19.20 14.35 -14.63
N ASN A 512 -18.71 15.35 -15.37
CA ASN A 512 -17.32 15.78 -15.21
C ASN A 512 -17.13 16.43 -13.82
N ALA A 513 -16.17 15.93 -13.06
CA ALA A 513 -15.90 16.35 -11.69
C ALA A 513 -14.46 16.82 -11.47
N GLY A 514 -13.63 16.80 -12.52
CA GLY A 514 -12.24 17.21 -12.48
C GLY A 514 -11.47 16.72 -13.70
N GLN A 515 -10.21 17.11 -13.78
CA GLN A 515 -9.30 16.64 -14.81
C GLN A 515 -7.92 16.42 -14.20
N TYR A 516 -7.13 15.54 -14.79
CA TYR A 516 -5.78 15.29 -14.32
C TYR A 516 -4.83 15.19 -15.51
N HIS A 517 -3.59 15.64 -15.34
CA HIS A 517 -2.53 15.41 -16.31
C HIS A 517 -1.16 15.35 -15.63
N THR A 518 -0.15 14.90 -16.35
CA THR A 518 1.20 14.74 -15.82
C THR A 518 2.23 15.30 -16.77
N HIS A 519 3.21 16.04 -16.28
CA HIS A 519 4.36 16.40 -17.11
C HIS A 519 5.36 15.23 -17.20
N GLY A 520 5.94 15.03 -18.38
CA GLY A 520 6.99 14.03 -18.62
C GLY A 520 8.31 14.40 -17.94
N ALA A 521 9.42 13.75 -18.26
CA ALA A 521 10.73 14.11 -17.73
C ALA A 521 11.12 15.58 -18.04
N ASP A 522 11.81 16.22 -17.08
CA ASP A 522 12.22 17.63 -17.13
C ASP A 522 12.84 18.02 -18.48
N SER A 523 12.36 19.13 -19.05
CA SER A 523 12.73 19.66 -20.35
C SER A 523 13.94 20.60 -20.34
N ASN A 524 14.92 20.31 -19.48
CA ASN A 524 16.18 21.05 -19.28
C ASN A 524 15.99 22.39 -18.56
N GLY A 525 15.30 22.39 -17.41
CA GLY A 525 15.31 23.52 -16.47
C GLY A 525 14.32 24.65 -16.78
N ARG A 526 13.24 24.36 -17.52
CA ARG A 526 12.12 25.30 -17.66
C ARG A 526 11.16 25.12 -16.49
N ASN A 527 10.90 26.19 -15.74
CA ASN A 527 9.95 26.19 -14.62
C ASN A 527 8.52 25.74 -14.99
N HIS A 528 8.18 25.68 -16.27
CA HIS A 528 6.87 25.28 -16.78
C HIS A 528 6.53 23.82 -16.50
N ASP A 529 7.52 22.95 -16.25
CA ASP A 529 7.26 21.52 -15.98
C ASP A 529 6.76 21.27 -14.55
N TYR A 530 6.78 22.27 -13.67
CA TYR A 530 6.40 22.15 -12.26
C TYR A 530 5.19 23.01 -11.86
N VAL A 531 4.55 23.65 -12.83
CA VAL A 531 3.41 24.57 -12.62
C VAL A 531 2.35 24.33 -13.67
N PHE A 532 1.11 24.71 -13.37
CA PHE A 532 0.06 24.73 -14.40
C PHE A 532 0.38 25.83 -15.42
N SER A 533 0.37 25.48 -16.71
CA SER A 533 0.45 26.48 -17.78
C SER A 533 -0.86 27.28 -17.87
N ASN A 534 -0.82 28.46 -18.49
CA ASN A 534 -2.03 29.25 -18.71
C ASN A 534 -3.12 28.45 -19.45
N PRO A 535 -2.81 27.70 -20.53
CA PRO A 535 -3.75 26.78 -21.13
C PRO A 535 -4.37 25.77 -20.15
N ASP A 536 -3.60 25.16 -19.26
CA ASP A 536 -4.12 24.15 -18.32
C ASP A 536 -5.15 24.74 -17.35
N MET A 537 -4.88 25.97 -16.90
CA MET A 537 -5.77 26.73 -16.02
C MET A 537 -7.02 27.20 -16.76
N GLU A 538 -6.89 27.69 -18.01
CA GLU A 538 -8.01 28.13 -18.84
C GLU A 538 -9.01 27.00 -19.13
N TRP A 539 -8.54 25.78 -19.35
CA TRP A 539 -9.41 24.61 -19.52
C TRP A 539 -10.19 24.29 -18.24
N SER A 540 -9.51 24.29 -17.09
CA SER A 540 -10.14 24.09 -15.79
C SER A 540 -11.16 25.18 -15.45
N GLU A 541 -10.87 26.43 -15.80
CA GLU A 541 -11.79 27.57 -15.63
C GLU A 541 -13.01 27.48 -16.54
N LYS A 542 -12.81 27.12 -17.82
CA LYS A 542 -13.88 26.96 -18.80
C LYS A 542 -14.89 25.90 -18.39
N GLU A 543 -14.41 24.78 -17.85
CA GLU A 543 -15.26 23.67 -17.41
C GLU A 543 -15.68 23.77 -15.94
N ASN A 544 -15.09 24.70 -15.18
CA ASN A 544 -15.36 24.94 -13.77
C ASN A 544 -15.21 23.67 -12.90
N VAL A 545 -14.14 22.90 -13.15
CA VAL A 545 -13.78 21.68 -12.40
C VAL A 545 -12.30 21.74 -11.97
N PRO A 546 -11.90 21.13 -10.83
CA PRO A 546 -10.50 21.12 -10.40
C PRO A 546 -9.58 20.38 -11.38
N SER A 547 -8.31 20.80 -11.44
CA SER A 547 -7.26 20.14 -12.23
C SER A 547 -6.16 19.62 -11.33
N TYR A 548 -5.71 18.38 -11.54
CA TYR A 548 -4.60 17.76 -10.81
C TYR A 548 -3.40 17.59 -11.75
N LEU A 549 -2.20 17.84 -11.24
CA LEU A 549 -0.96 17.82 -12.03
C LEU A 549 0.08 16.94 -11.34
N GLY A 550 0.58 15.92 -12.04
CA GLY A 550 1.80 15.22 -11.65
C GLY A 550 3.02 15.87 -12.29
N VAL A 551 4.04 16.16 -11.48
CA VAL A 551 5.27 16.81 -11.98
C VAL A 551 6.49 15.88 -11.87
N PRO A 552 7.61 16.18 -12.55
CA PRO A 552 8.74 15.26 -12.69
C PRO A 552 9.41 14.85 -11.37
N ASN A 553 9.29 15.67 -10.33
CA ASN A 553 9.85 15.39 -9.00
C ASN A 553 8.89 14.58 -8.09
N GLY A 554 7.77 14.08 -8.63
CA GLY A 554 6.78 13.28 -7.92
C GLY A 554 5.79 14.07 -7.07
N VAL A 555 5.89 15.41 -7.04
CA VAL A 555 4.88 16.25 -6.39
C VAL A 555 3.58 16.21 -7.21
N ILE A 556 2.45 16.28 -6.49
CA ILE A 556 1.12 16.39 -7.08
C ILE A 556 0.60 17.79 -6.77
N GLY A 557 0.37 18.60 -7.79
CA GLY A 557 -0.28 19.91 -7.70
C GLY A 557 -1.78 19.83 -7.96
N LYS A 558 -2.53 20.79 -7.42
CA LYS A 558 -3.97 20.98 -7.71
C LYS A 558 -4.26 22.44 -8.00
N TYR A 559 -5.01 22.67 -9.06
CA TYR A 559 -5.63 23.93 -9.39
C TYR A 559 -7.13 23.84 -9.14
N THR A 560 -7.70 24.88 -8.50
CA THR A 560 -9.14 24.98 -8.28
C THR A 560 -9.62 26.29 -8.91
N PRO A 561 -10.52 26.25 -9.90
CA PRO A 561 -10.97 27.46 -10.59
C PRO A 561 -11.77 28.37 -9.65
N VAL A 562 -11.59 29.69 -9.80
CA VAL A 562 -12.34 30.72 -9.04
C VAL A 562 -13.34 31.38 -9.97
N LYS A 563 -14.63 31.31 -9.62
CA LYS A 563 -15.71 31.87 -10.44
C LYS A 563 -15.54 33.39 -10.59
N GLY A 564 -15.17 33.85 -11.79
CA GLY A 564 -15.06 35.27 -12.15
C GLY A 564 -13.74 35.98 -11.80
N GLY A 565 -12.64 35.25 -11.55
CA GLY A 565 -11.31 35.82 -11.28
C GLY A 565 -10.42 35.89 -12.52
N ALA A 566 -9.63 36.97 -12.66
CA ALA A 566 -8.61 37.10 -13.70
C ALA A 566 -7.44 36.13 -13.49
N HIS A 567 -6.85 35.65 -14.60
CA HIS A 567 -5.71 34.72 -14.69
C HIS A 567 -4.70 34.89 -13.54
N ARG A 568 -4.46 33.83 -12.77
CA ARG A 568 -3.37 33.74 -11.79
C ARG A 568 -2.55 32.49 -12.04
N SER A 569 -1.23 32.60 -11.94
CA SER A 569 -0.31 31.47 -11.97
C SER A 569 -0.59 30.49 -10.81
N GLY A 570 -0.85 29.22 -11.12
CA GLY A 570 -1.01 28.14 -10.14
C GLY A 570 0.28 27.34 -9.95
N SER A 571 0.90 27.44 -8.77
CA SER A 571 2.06 26.61 -8.40
C SER A 571 1.62 25.22 -7.95
N ALA A 572 2.39 24.17 -8.27
CA ALA A 572 2.19 22.86 -7.64
C ALA A 572 2.53 22.95 -6.14
N PHE A 573 1.55 22.72 -5.27
CA PHE A 573 1.76 22.54 -3.84
C PHE A 573 1.55 21.06 -3.50
N PRO A 574 2.34 20.47 -2.59
CA PRO A 574 2.12 19.09 -2.16
C PRO A 574 0.72 18.96 -1.56
N ILE A 575 -0.17 18.23 -2.24
CA ILE A 575 -1.50 17.94 -1.70
C ILE A 575 -1.39 16.78 -0.71
N GLY A 576 -1.17 17.13 0.55
CA GLY A 576 -1.86 16.50 1.66
C GLY A 576 -3.08 17.37 2.01
N SER A 577 -4.26 16.77 2.13
CA SER A 577 -5.54 17.37 2.59
C SER A 577 -6.26 18.40 1.68
N GLY A 578 -7.35 17.93 1.04
CA GLY A 578 -8.71 18.52 1.07
C GLY A 578 -9.07 19.74 0.21
N ALA A 579 -10.25 19.70 -0.44
CA ALA A 579 -11.20 20.81 -0.45
C ALA A 579 -12.67 20.38 -0.60
N LYS A 580 -13.45 20.77 0.43
CA LYS A 580 -14.91 20.97 0.56
C LYS A 580 -15.86 19.77 0.56
#